data_AF-A0A928VT69-F1
#
_entry.id   AF-A0A928VT69-F1
#
_cell.length_a   1.000
_cell.length_b   1.000
_cell.length_c   1.000
_cell.angle_alpha   90.00
_cell.angle_beta   90.00
_cell.angle_gamma   90.00
#
_symmetry.space_group_name_H-M   'P 1'
#
loop_
_entity.id
_entity.type
_entity.pdbx_description
1 polymer ?
#
loop_
_entity_poly.entity_id
_entity_poly.type
_entity_poly.pdbx_seq_one_letter_code
_entity_poly.pdbx_strand_id
1 'polypeptide(L)'
;MSDFNRDGNPDILWRDTDRGSHVIWLMNGTLVTNGIPLPAVFDRFLRLSGTGDFNGDGSEDVVWRSHSTGENFLWLMDEGAVIGAESLPPVPGPEWHIEGVTDFNGDGNGDLLWRNYVTGENQIWTMNGTAISEVVSLSTNPDIAWRIQATGDFNGDGWEDIVWRNFNSGENAVWFMNGTTLIGDAPLPILPPLEWRIESAGDFNRDGLDDLHVRNFGTGDNQIWLMDGTALTDVVILPPLTPEWEAPSSDIFIAGTSIVGTPAEDTLAGSLGGDFISGGAGADELLGGLGDDAILGDSENDRLLGQLGDDFLDGGAGDDLLDGGFGRDLLVGGEGSDTLVFPVEKGVTINNELDFLRVDAITDFQPGVDKIGLTQGFTEANLTFEVVTVAVSPNVPISIAISVAGTNLVLGLVSVTSPDQLRGNFVTVS
;
A
#
# COMPACT_ATOMS: atom_id res chain seq x y z
N MET A 1 -15.61 -2.03 -3.09
CA MET A 1 -16.74 -1.16 -2.69
C MET A 1 -17.99 -1.91 -3.04
N SER A 2 -19.02 -1.82 -2.20
CA SER A 2 -20.23 -2.64 -2.35
C SER A 2 -21.34 -2.05 -1.47
N ASP A 3 -22.60 -2.34 -1.78
CA ASP A 3 -23.74 -1.93 -0.96
C ASP A 3 -23.96 -2.94 0.18
N PHE A 4 -23.28 -2.75 1.31
CA PHE A 4 -23.32 -3.71 2.43
C PHE A 4 -24.63 -3.65 3.23
N ASN A 5 -25.41 -2.58 3.09
CA ASN A 5 -26.62 -2.34 3.86
C ASN A 5 -27.92 -2.36 3.02
N ARG A 6 -27.79 -2.55 1.69
CA ARG A 6 -28.86 -2.63 0.69
C ARG A 6 -29.69 -1.34 0.54
N ASP A 7 -29.06 -0.17 0.72
CA ASP A 7 -29.71 1.13 0.56
C ASP A 7 -29.51 1.75 -0.84
N GLY A 8 -28.80 1.03 -1.71
CA GLY A 8 -28.45 1.39 -3.07
C GLY A 8 -27.31 2.40 -3.17
N ASN A 9 -26.56 2.67 -2.09
CA ASN A 9 -25.32 3.43 -2.14
C ASN A 9 -24.12 2.48 -2.02
N PRO A 10 -23.02 2.76 -2.74
CA PRO A 10 -21.77 2.04 -2.53
C PRO A 10 -21.15 2.43 -1.19
N ASP A 11 -20.93 1.44 -0.32
CA ASP A 11 -20.20 1.58 0.93
C ASP A 11 -18.70 1.23 0.74
N ILE A 12 -17.87 1.71 1.68
CA ILE A 12 -16.40 1.54 1.61
C ILE A 12 -15.93 0.61 2.72
N LEU A 13 -15.36 -0.53 2.35
CA LEU A 13 -14.67 -1.42 3.29
C LEU A 13 -13.21 -1.00 3.40
N TRP A 14 -12.73 -0.89 4.63
CA TRP A 14 -11.35 -0.54 4.98
C TRP A 14 -10.70 -1.61 5.83
N ARG A 15 -9.38 -1.76 5.68
CA ARG A 15 -8.49 -2.61 6.47
C ARG A 15 -7.34 -1.80 7.05
N ASP A 16 -7.08 -1.95 8.34
CA ASP A 16 -5.87 -1.51 9.01
C ASP A 16 -4.82 -2.64 8.89
N THR A 17 -3.78 -2.44 8.09
CA THR A 17 -2.75 -3.47 7.82
C THR A 17 -1.80 -3.68 9.00
N ASP A 18 -1.58 -2.67 9.83
CA ASP A 18 -0.79 -2.76 11.07
C ASP A 18 -1.51 -3.60 12.15
N ARG A 19 -2.81 -3.33 12.34
CA ARG A 19 -3.61 -3.89 13.46
C ARG A 19 -4.53 -5.01 13.03
N GLY A 20 -4.58 -5.33 11.73
CA GLY A 20 -5.50 -6.28 11.13
C GLY A 20 -6.97 -5.92 11.30
N SER A 21 -7.31 -4.70 11.72
CA SER A 21 -8.69 -4.28 12.00
C SER A 21 -9.42 -3.94 10.70
N HIS A 22 -10.76 -4.03 10.69
CA HIS A 22 -11.55 -3.72 9.50
C HIS A 22 -12.75 -2.86 9.86
N VAL A 23 -13.17 -1.98 8.95
CA VAL A 23 -14.37 -1.17 9.12
C VAL A 23 -15.07 -0.93 7.79
N ILE A 24 -16.39 -1.09 7.76
CA ILE A 24 -17.23 -0.63 6.66
C ILE A 24 -17.70 0.79 6.98
N TRP A 25 -17.43 1.74 6.10
CA TRP A 25 -18.02 3.06 6.09
C TRP A 25 -19.32 3.01 5.29
N LEU A 26 -20.45 3.20 5.99
CA LEU A 26 -21.74 3.32 5.35
C LEU A 26 -21.86 4.69 4.69
N MET A 27 -22.16 4.73 3.40
CA MET A 27 -22.20 5.94 2.59
C MET A 27 -23.64 6.32 2.24
N ASN A 28 -23.90 7.61 2.07
CA ASN A 28 -25.12 8.12 1.45
C ASN A 28 -24.72 9.14 0.40
N GLY A 29 -24.60 8.69 -0.85
CA GLY A 29 -23.80 9.34 -1.87
C GLY A 29 -22.37 9.57 -1.36
N THR A 30 -21.89 10.81 -1.39
CA THR A 30 -20.51 11.15 -1.02
C THR A 30 -20.31 11.42 0.50
N LEU A 31 -21.27 11.07 1.35
CA LEU A 31 -21.22 11.34 2.80
C LEU A 31 -21.10 10.05 3.61
N VAL A 32 -20.10 9.98 4.50
CA VAL A 32 -19.98 8.91 5.50
C VAL A 32 -21.05 9.11 6.57
N THR A 33 -21.90 8.10 6.78
CA THR A 33 -23.02 8.15 7.74
C THR A 33 -22.75 7.35 9.02
N ASN A 34 -22.03 6.22 8.92
CA ASN A 34 -21.71 5.36 10.05
C ASN A 34 -20.48 4.47 9.75
N GLY A 35 -19.93 3.84 10.78
CA GLY A 35 -18.87 2.83 10.67
C GLY A 35 -19.25 1.50 11.35
N ILE A 36 -19.15 0.39 10.63
CA ILE A 36 -19.38 -0.97 11.16
C ILE A 36 -18.03 -1.70 11.28
N PRO A 37 -17.54 -2.01 12.49
CA PRO A 37 -16.31 -2.78 12.64
C PRO A 37 -16.52 -4.27 12.28
N LEU A 38 -15.56 -4.88 11.58
CA LEU A 38 -15.53 -6.33 11.31
C LEU A 38 -14.42 -7.03 12.13
N PRO A 39 -14.43 -8.37 12.23
CA PRO A 39 -13.38 -9.12 12.93
C PRO A 39 -11.97 -8.81 12.43
N ALA A 40 -10.99 -8.76 13.33
CA ALA A 40 -9.60 -8.50 12.94
C ALA A 40 -8.91 -9.76 12.34
N VAL A 41 -8.04 -9.55 11.35
CA VAL A 41 -7.22 -10.55 10.66
C VAL A 41 -5.78 -10.10 10.65
N PHE A 42 -4.94 -10.76 11.44
CA PHE A 42 -3.52 -10.42 11.64
C PHE A 42 -2.55 -11.11 10.67
N ASP A 43 -3.06 -11.89 9.71
CA ASP A 43 -2.20 -12.51 8.70
C ASP A 43 -1.85 -11.49 7.62
N ARG A 44 -0.57 -11.09 7.59
CA ARG A 44 -0.03 -10.13 6.61
C ARG A 44 0.01 -10.67 5.19
N PHE A 45 -0.07 -11.99 5.00
CA PHE A 45 -0.11 -12.62 3.68
C PHE A 45 -1.53 -12.83 3.17
N LEU A 46 -2.53 -12.53 3.99
CA LEU A 46 -3.93 -12.66 3.65
C LEU A 46 -4.48 -11.30 3.22
N ARG A 47 -4.90 -11.16 1.97
CA ARG A 47 -5.39 -9.91 1.35
C ARG A 47 -6.91 -9.90 1.28
N LEU A 48 -7.48 -8.77 1.64
CA LEU A 48 -8.85 -8.39 1.30
C LEU A 48 -8.91 -8.05 -0.19
N SER A 49 -9.51 -8.92 -1.00
CA SER A 49 -9.34 -8.90 -2.46
C SER A 49 -10.51 -8.29 -3.22
N GLY A 50 -11.67 -8.12 -2.58
CA GLY A 50 -12.84 -7.56 -3.22
C GLY A 50 -14.12 -7.97 -2.51
N THR A 51 -15.23 -7.55 -3.09
CA THR A 51 -16.57 -7.71 -2.52
C THR A 51 -17.54 -8.10 -3.64
N GLY A 52 -18.48 -8.99 -3.37
CA GLY A 52 -19.47 -9.45 -4.36
C GLY A 52 -20.45 -10.44 -3.76
N ASP A 53 -21.67 -10.53 -4.26
CA ASP A 53 -22.65 -11.54 -3.82
C ASP A 53 -22.32 -12.90 -4.44
N PHE A 54 -21.71 -13.81 -3.69
CA PHE A 54 -21.40 -15.15 -4.23
C PHE A 54 -22.54 -16.13 -4.02
N ASN A 55 -23.43 -15.88 -3.05
CA ASN A 55 -24.42 -16.87 -2.61
C ASN A 55 -25.85 -16.56 -3.14
N GLY A 56 -26.03 -15.42 -3.80
CA GLY A 56 -27.26 -14.95 -4.42
C GLY A 56 -28.32 -14.46 -3.43
N ASP A 57 -27.93 -14.11 -2.19
CA ASP A 57 -28.84 -13.63 -1.16
C ASP A 57 -29.09 -12.11 -1.21
N GLY A 58 -28.38 -11.41 -2.10
CA GLY A 58 -28.42 -9.97 -2.30
C GLY A 58 -27.54 -9.17 -1.34
N SER A 59 -26.72 -9.84 -0.51
CA SER A 59 -25.67 -9.21 0.30
C SER A 59 -24.31 -9.39 -0.35
N GLU A 60 -23.49 -8.39 -0.14
CA GLU A 60 -22.14 -8.33 -0.67
C GLU A 60 -21.18 -9.10 0.25
N ASP A 61 -20.70 -10.25 -0.19
CA ASP A 61 -19.72 -11.06 0.52
C ASP A 61 -18.31 -10.47 0.36
N VAL A 62 -17.38 -10.89 1.22
CA VAL A 62 -16.00 -10.41 1.19
C VAL A 62 -15.03 -11.50 0.76
N VAL A 63 -14.26 -11.24 -0.29
CA VAL A 63 -13.26 -12.17 -0.83
C VAL A 63 -11.90 -11.95 -0.18
N TRP A 64 -11.28 -13.05 0.22
CA TRP A 64 -9.96 -13.11 0.81
C TRP A 64 -9.04 -14.02 0.00
N ARG A 65 -7.77 -13.61 -0.13
CA ARG A 65 -6.73 -14.40 -0.79
C ARG A 65 -5.45 -14.47 0.04
N SER A 66 -4.93 -15.66 0.26
CA SER A 66 -3.61 -15.87 0.86
C SER A 66 -2.55 -15.91 -0.23
N HIS A 67 -1.61 -14.96 -0.21
CA HIS A 67 -0.46 -14.92 -1.12
C HIS A 67 0.68 -15.85 -0.68
N SER A 68 0.66 -16.34 0.56
CA SER A 68 1.62 -17.35 1.04
C SER A 68 1.25 -18.79 0.66
N THR A 69 -0.06 -19.09 0.53
CA THR A 69 -0.55 -20.45 0.28
C THR A 69 -1.29 -20.60 -1.04
N GLY A 70 -1.81 -19.50 -1.60
CA GLY A 70 -2.71 -19.51 -2.76
C GLY A 70 -4.17 -19.81 -2.43
N GLU A 71 -4.51 -20.06 -1.16
CA GLU A 71 -5.89 -20.30 -0.71
C GLU A 71 -6.76 -19.05 -0.88
N ASN A 72 -8.01 -19.25 -1.27
CA ASN A 72 -9.01 -18.18 -1.42
C ASN A 72 -10.24 -18.55 -0.59
N PHE A 73 -10.87 -17.58 0.07
CA PHE A 73 -12.10 -17.81 0.83
C PHE A 73 -12.99 -16.58 0.90
N LEU A 74 -14.24 -16.80 1.29
CA LEU A 74 -15.26 -15.80 1.48
C LEU A 74 -15.52 -15.60 2.98
N TRP A 75 -15.80 -14.36 3.38
CA TRP A 75 -16.73 -14.13 4.47
C TRP A 75 -18.11 -13.90 3.88
N LEU A 76 -19.06 -14.73 4.30
CA LEU A 76 -20.45 -14.51 3.96
C LEU A 76 -20.99 -13.38 4.82
N MET A 77 -21.65 -12.41 4.20
CA MET A 77 -22.09 -11.18 4.85
C MET A 77 -23.61 -11.03 4.84
N ASP A 78 -24.16 -10.37 5.86
CA ASP A 78 -25.56 -9.93 5.87
C ASP A 78 -25.68 -8.61 6.65
N GLU A 79 -26.23 -7.58 6.01
CA GLU A 79 -26.37 -6.21 6.56
C GLU A 79 -25.08 -5.70 7.26
N GLY A 80 -23.93 -5.89 6.62
CA GLY A 80 -22.61 -5.49 7.14
C GLY A 80 -22.03 -6.37 8.26
N ALA A 81 -22.64 -7.51 8.58
CA ALA A 81 -22.13 -8.48 9.56
C ALA A 81 -21.61 -9.76 8.91
N VAL A 82 -20.51 -10.33 9.43
CA VAL A 82 -20.01 -11.64 9.02
C VAL A 82 -20.93 -12.73 9.60
N ILE A 83 -21.59 -13.51 8.75
CA ILE A 83 -22.51 -14.60 9.13
C ILE A 83 -21.94 -16.00 8.88
N GLY A 84 -20.88 -16.10 8.08
CA GLY A 84 -20.27 -17.38 7.74
C GLY A 84 -18.96 -17.21 6.96
N ALA A 85 -18.40 -18.34 6.54
CA ALA A 85 -17.23 -18.36 5.67
C ALA A 85 -17.25 -19.62 4.78
N GLU A 86 -16.80 -19.48 3.54
CA GLU A 86 -16.67 -20.60 2.59
C GLU A 86 -15.34 -20.53 1.85
N SER A 87 -14.86 -21.64 1.32
CA SER A 87 -13.63 -21.66 0.52
C SER A 87 -13.95 -21.50 -0.96
N LEU A 88 -13.10 -20.73 -1.65
CA LEU A 88 -13.03 -20.67 -3.10
C LEU A 88 -11.90 -21.57 -3.61
N PRO A 89 -11.89 -21.94 -4.90
CA PRO A 89 -10.80 -22.72 -5.47
C PRO A 89 -9.45 -22.01 -5.30
N PRO A 90 -8.40 -22.70 -4.84
CA PRO A 90 -7.10 -22.09 -4.62
C PRO A 90 -6.38 -21.84 -5.95
N VAL A 91 -5.60 -20.75 -6.01
CA VAL A 91 -4.65 -20.47 -7.08
C VAL A 91 -3.26 -20.45 -6.46
N PRO A 92 -2.43 -21.48 -6.68
CA PRO A 92 -1.05 -21.49 -6.18
C PRO A 92 -0.24 -20.33 -6.73
N GLY A 93 0.73 -19.87 -5.94
CA GLY A 93 1.67 -18.84 -6.35
C GLY A 93 1.22 -17.44 -5.93
N PRO A 94 2.15 -16.62 -5.40
CA PRO A 94 1.85 -15.25 -4.99
C PRO A 94 1.57 -14.32 -6.17
N GLU A 95 2.01 -14.68 -7.38
CA GLU A 95 1.98 -13.83 -8.57
C GLU A 95 0.57 -13.55 -9.10
N TRP A 96 -0.39 -14.43 -8.77
CA TRP A 96 -1.80 -14.26 -9.14
C TRP A 96 -2.53 -13.48 -8.06
N HIS A 97 -3.24 -12.44 -8.47
CA HIS A 97 -4.03 -11.56 -7.64
C HIS A 97 -5.47 -11.54 -8.13
N ILE A 98 -6.41 -11.50 -7.19
CA ILE A 98 -7.78 -11.10 -7.47
C ILE A 98 -7.80 -9.57 -7.39
N GLU A 99 -8.18 -8.91 -8.48
CA GLU A 99 -8.15 -7.44 -8.62
C GLU A 99 -9.51 -6.82 -8.90
N GLY A 100 -10.52 -7.66 -9.10
CA GLY A 100 -11.90 -7.23 -9.25
C GLY A 100 -12.82 -8.36 -8.85
N VAL A 101 -13.94 -7.99 -8.26
CA VAL A 101 -15.03 -8.89 -7.94
C VAL A 101 -16.31 -8.20 -8.41
N THR A 102 -16.93 -8.75 -9.44
CA THR A 102 -18.10 -8.14 -10.09
C THR A 102 -18.80 -9.16 -11.00
N ASP A 103 -20.05 -8.93 -11.40
CA ASP A 103 -20.83 -9.86 -12.23
C ASP A 103 -20.51 -9.67 -13.73
N PHE A 104 -19.46 -10.34 -14.22
CA PHE A 104 -19.05 -10.23 -15.63
C PHE A 104 -19.94 -11.00 -16.60
N ASN A 105 -20.85 -11.86 -16.13
CA ASN A 105 -21.67 -12.70 -17.01
C ASN A 105 -23.19 -12.39 -16.92
N GLY A 106 -23.60 -11.54 -15.98
CA GLY A 106 -24.97 -11.10 -15.77
C GLY A 106 -25.85 -12.15 -15.07
N ASP A 107 -25.25 -13.10 -14.35
CA ASP A 107 -25.98 -14.16 -13.65
C ASP A 107 -26.38 -13.82 -12.21
N GLY A 108 -25.96 -12.64 -11.74
CA GLY A 108 -26.23 -12.09 -10.42
C GLY A 108 -25.27 -12.54 -9.33
N ASN A 109 -24.27 -13.39 -9.65
CA ASN A 109 -23.21 -13.74 -8.72
C ASN A 109 -21.94 -12.92 -9.00
N GLY A 110 -21.14 -12.69 -7.96
CA GLY A 110 -19.81 -12.11 -8.11
C GLY A 110 -18.84 -13.05 -8.84
N ASP A 111 -18.25 -12.58 -9.93
CA ASP A 111 -17.15 -13.23 -10.64
C ASP A 111 -15.79 -12.67 -10.19
N LEU A 112 -14.69 -13.36 -10.51
CA LEU A 112 -13.34 -12.94 -10.11
C LEU A 112 -12.51 -12.49 -11.30
N LEU A 113 -11.98 -11.27 -11.25
CA LEU A 113 -10.95 -10.79 -12.16
C LEU A 113 -9.57 -11.04 -11.58
N TRP A 114 -8.78 -11.79 -12.32
CA TRP A 114 -7.43 -12.21 -11.96
C TRP A 114 -6.37 -11.52 -12.81
N ARG A 115 -5.27 -11.13 -12.18
CA ARG A 115 -4.05 -10.67 -12.84
C ARG A 115 -2.83 -11.41 -12.33
N ASN A 116 -1.93 -11.77 -13.24
CA ASN A 116 -0.61 -12.29 -12.93
C ASN A 116 0.43 -11.18 -13.07
N TYR A 117 1.07 -10.78 -11.97
CA TYR A 117 2.07 -9.70 -11.97
C TYR A 117 3.50 -10.12 -12.35
N VAL A 118 3.68 -11.36 -12.76
CA VAL A 118 4.94 -11.87 -13.32
C VAL A 118 4.83 -12.05 -14.83
N THR A 119 3.74 -12.64 -15.31
CA THR A 119 3.53 -12.93 -16.74
C THR A 119 2.75 -11.85 -17.46
N GLY A 120 2.01 -11.00 -16.72
CA GLY A 120 1.10 -10.00 -17.27
C GLY A 120 -0.24 -10.57 -17.76
N GLU A 121 -0.49 -11.86 -17.54
CA GLU A 121 -1.75 -12.52 -17.92
C GLU A 121 -2.93 -11.99 -17.10
N ASN A 122 -4.11 -11.94 -17.72
CA ASN A 122 -5.35 -11.50 -17.09
C ASN A 122 -6.45 -12.54 -17.39
N GLN A 123 -7.27 -12.87 -16.40
CA GLN A 123 -8.35 -13.86 -16.55
C GLN A 123 -9.60 -13.40 -15.82
N ILE A 124 -10.77 -13.73 -16.35
CA ILE A 124 -12.04 -13.66 -15.62
C ILE A 124 -12.43 -15.10 -15.29
N TRP A 125 -12.72 -15.35 -14.03
CA TRP A 125 -13.34 -16.59 -13.58
C TRP A 125 -14.78 -16.28 -13.30
N THR A 126 -15.67 -16.71 -14.18
CA THR A 126 -17.10 -16.61 -13.89
C THR A 126 -17.45 -17.68 -12.86
N MET A 127 -18.22 -17.31 -11.85
CA MET A 127 -18.52 -18.12 -10.68
C MET A 127 -19.99 -18.56 -10.71
N ASN A 128 -20.35 -19.47 -9.81
CA ASN A 128 -21.72 -19.86 -9.52
C ASN A 128 -21.70 -20.43 -8.10
N GLY A 129 -22.02 -19.60 -7.11
CA GLY A 129 -21.61 -19.92 -5.75
C GLY A 129 -20.10 -19.86 -5.61
N THR A 130 -19.57 -20.82 -4.86
CA THR A 130 -18.13 -21.02 -4.68
C THR A 130 -17.46 -21.83 -5.79
N ALA A 131 -18.19 -22.19 -6.87
CA ALA A 131 -17.66 -22.99 -7.96
C ALA A 131 -17.32 -22.12 -9.19
N ILE A 132 -16.24 -22.48 -9.90
CA ILE A 132 -15.90 -21.86 -11.20
C ILE A 132 -16.82 -22.43 -12.28
N SER A 133 -17.54 -21.55 -12.96
CA SER A 133 -18.37 -21.85 -14.14
C SER A 133 -17.51 -21.90 -15.41
N GLU A 134 -16.66 -20.90 -15.61
CA GLU A 134 -15.80 -20.74 -16.79
C GLU A 134 -14.55 -19.89 -16.43
N VAL A 135 -13.44 -20.13 -17.14
CA VAL A 135 -12.23 -19.30 -17.09
C VAL A 135 -12.03 -18.68 -18.47
N VAL A 136 -12.17 -17.36 -18.56
CA VAL A 136 -11.98 -16.58 -19.79
C VAL A 136 -10.66 -15.84 -19.70
N SER A 137 -9.77 -16.05 -20.68
CA SER A 137 -8.51 -15.29 -20.75
C SER A 137 -8.74 -13.96 -21.47
N LEU A 138 -8.29 -12.87 -20.85
CA LEU A 138 -8.25 -11.54 -21.46
C LEU A 138 -6.88 -11.29 -22.11
N SER A 139 -6.74 -10.13 -22.75
CA SER A 139 -5.46 -9.69 -23.33
C SER A 139 -4.36 -9.63 -22.26
N THR A 140 -3.20 -10.22 -22.55
CA THR A 140 -2.00 -10.12 -21.71
C THR A 140 -1.42 -8.70 -21.79
N ASN A 141 -1.15 -8.08 -20.64
CA ASN A 141 -0.38 -6.84 -20.56
C ASN A 141 0.97 -7.12 -19.87
N PRO A 142 2.06 -7.29 -20.65
CA PRO A 142 3.38 -7.67 -20.11
C PRO A 142 4.09 -6.52 -19.39
N ASP A 143 3.62 -5.28 -19.53
CA ASP A 143 4.11 -4.18 -18.71
C ASP A 143 3.45 -4.27 -17.33
N ILE A 144 4.18 -4.84 -16.38
CA ILE A 144 3.72 -5.08 -15.01
C ILE A 144 3.54 -3.79 -14.20
N ALA A 145 4.04 -2.64 -14.70
CA ALA A 145 3.76 -1.35 -14.10
C ALA A 145 2.29 -0.97 -14.25
N TRP A 146 1.61 -1.49 -15.28
CA TRP A 146 0.15 -1.43 -15.38
C TRP A 146 -0.47 -2.43 -14.41
N ARG A 147 -1.25 -1.90 -13.49
CA ARG A 147 -1.98 -2.64 -12.44
C ARG A 147 -3.47 -2.39 -12.63
N ILE A 148 -4.26 -3.42 -12.36
CA ILE A 148 -5.73 -3.27 -12.27
C ILE A 148 -6.02 -2.65 -10.91
N GLN A 149 -6.93 -1.69 -10.86
CA GLN A 149 -7.21 -0.91 -9.64
C GLN A 149 -8.67 -0.97 -9.23
N ALA A 150 -9.59 -1.15 -10.19
CA ALA A 150 -11.01 -1.24 -9.91
C ALA A 150 -11.74 -1.90 -11.09
N THR A 151 -12.98 -2.27 -10.84
CA THR A 151 -14.00 -2.51 -11.85
C THR A 151 -15.14 -1.51 -11.66
N GLY A 152 -15.81 -1.13 -12.74
CA GLY A 152 -16.99 -0.26 -12.70
C GLY A 152 -17.56 0.06 -14.08
N ASP A 153 -18.83 0.42 -14.21
CA ASP A 153 -19.46 0.79 -15.49
C ASP A 153 -19.18 2.27 -15.85
N PHE A 154 -18.14 2.51 -16.64
CA PHE A 154 -17.75 3.86 -17.07
C PHE A 154 -18.42 4.29 -18.38
N ASN A 155 -19.23 3.44 -19.01
CA ASN A 155 -19.81 3.75 -20.31
C ASN A 155 -21.35 3.63 -20.35
N GLY A 156 -21.95 3.16 -19.27
CA GLY A 156 -23.38 3.07 -19.04
C GLY A 156 -24.05 1.97 -19.86
N ASP A 157 -23.30 0.96 -20.31
CA ASP A 157 -23.86 -0.17 -21.05
C ASP A 157 -24.35 -1.32 -20.16
N GLY A 158 -24.20 -1.15 -18.84
CA GLY A 158 -24.62 -2.10 -17.81
C GLY A 158 -23.63 -3.24 -17.59
N TRP A 159 -22.42 -3.15 -18.17
CA TRP A 159 -21.33 -4.06 -17.92
C TRP A 159 -20.18 -3.34 -17.21
N GLU A 160 -19.48 -4.10 -16.39
CA GLU A 160 -18.40 -3.60 -15.58
C GLU A 160 -17.10 -3.55 -16.36
N ASP A 161 -16.53 -2.36 -16.47
CA ASP A 161 -15.27 -2.09 -17.14
C ASP A 161 -14.08 -2.29 -16.19
N ILE A 162 -12.86 -2.39 -16.73
CA ILE A 162 -11.65 -2.63 -15.92
C ILE A 162 -10.78 -1.37 -15.90
N VAL A 163 -10.50 -0.85 -14.71
CA VAL A 163 -9.67 0.34 -14.50
C VAL A 163 -8.21 -0.07 -14.28
N TRP A 164 -7.33 0.61 -15.02
CA TRP A 164 -5.89 0.39 -15.05
C TRP A 164 -5.13 1.64 -14.64
N ARG A 165 -4.01 1.44 -13.95
CA ARG A 165 -3.05 2.48 -13.60
C ARG A 165 -1.62 2.03 -13.86
N ASN A 166 -0.81 2.88 -14.46
CA ASN A 166 0.62 2.66 -14.60
C ASN A 166 1.38 3.34 -13.47
N PHE A 167 2.09 2.54 -12.67
CA PHE A 167 2.81 3.02 -11.49
C PHE A 167 4.21 3.58 -11.79
N ASN A 168 4.65 3.55 -13.05
CA ASN A 168 5.86 4.23 -13.50
C ASN A 168 5.57 5.60 -14.12
N SER A 169 4.50 5.70 -14.92
CA SER A 169 4.14 6.94 -15.65
C SER A 169 3.05 7.77 -14.98
N GLY A 170 2.28 7.18 -14.05
CA GLY A 170 1.09 7.80 -13.44
C GLY A 170 -0.14 7.85 -14.36
N GLU A 171 -0.04 7.27 -15.56
CA GLU A 171 -1.14 7.17 -16.53
C GLU A 171 -2.25 6.25 -16.00
N ASN A 172 -3.49 6.56 -16.36
CA ASN A 172 -4.66 5.75 -16.04
C ASN A 172 -5.43 5.45 -17.33
N ALA A 173 -6.08 4.29 -17.39
CA ALA A 173 -6.89 3.87 -18.51
C ALA A 173 -8.07 3.02 -18.04
N VAL A 174 -9.09 2.91 -18.88
CA VAL A 174 -10.19 1.97 -18.71
C VAL A 174 -10.23 1.03 -19.91
N TRP A 175 -10.48 -0.23 -19.64
CA TRP A 175 -10.80 -1.25 -20.63
C TRP A 175 -12.30 -1.45 -20.64
N PHE A 176 -12.94 -1.08 -21.74
CA PHE A 176 -14.38 -1.25 -21.91
C PHE A 176 -14.73 -2.71 -22.16
N MET A 177 -15.66 -3.24 -21.37
CA MET A 177 -16.06 -4.63 -21.37
C MET A 177 -17.51 -4.79 -21.86
N ASN A 178 -17.82 -5.94 -22.43
CA ASN A 178 -19.20 -6.38 -22.68
C ASN A 178 -19.29 -7.82 -22.21
N GLY A 179 -19.69 -7.96 -20.95
CA GLY A 179 -19.46 -9.14 -20.15
C GLY A 179 -17.98 -9.52 -20.10
N THR A 180 -17.65 -10.77 -20.40
CA THR A 180 -16.25 -11.26 -20.39
C THR A 180 -15.41 -10.86 -21.61
N THR A 181 -15.94 -10.01 -22.51
CA THR A 181 -15.26 -9.60 -23.75
C THR A 181 -14.76 -8.17 -23.69
N LEU A 182 -13.45 -7.96 -23.93
CA LEU A 182 -12.86 -6.63 -24.14
C LEU A 182 -13.29 -6.04 -25.49
N ILE A 183 -13.93 -4.87 -25.47
CA ILE A 183 -14.47 -4.20 -26.67
C ILE A 183 -13.77 -2.89 -27.03
N GLY A 184 -12.97 -2.32 -26.12
CA GLY A 184 -12.17 -1.12 -26.39
C GLY A 184 -11.40 -0.67 -25.16
N ASP A 185 -10.67 0.44 -25.30
CA ASP A 185 -9.95 1.10 -24.21
C ASP A 185 -9.96 2.62 -24.39
N ALA A 186 -9.79 3.35 -23.29
CA ALA A 186 -9.68 4.81 -23.29
C ALA A 186 -8.82 5.31 -22.11
N PRO A 187 -8.17 6.48 -22.24
CA PRO A 187 -7.43 7.09 -21.13
C PRO A 187 -8.38 7.66 -20.08
N LEU A 188 -8.00 7.53 -18.82
CA LEU A 188 -8.60 8.22 -17.67
C LEU A 188 -7.71 9.41 -17.26
N PRO A 189 -8.22 10.36 -16.44
CA PRO A 189 -7.45 11.52 -16.01
C PRO A 189 -6.17 11.08 -15.28
N ILE A 190 -5.05 11.76 -15.55
CA ILE A 190 -3.74 11.46 -14.93
C ILE A 190 -3.79 11.83 -13.45
N LEU A 191 -3.24 10.96 -12.60
CA LEU A 191 -3.05 11.19 -11.16
C LEU A 191 -1.55 11.35 -10.84
N PRO A 192 -1.00 12.57 -10.77
CA PRO A 192 0.35 12.82 -10.26
C PRO A 192 0.32 13.59 -8.92
N PRO A 193 1.16 13.26 -7.90
CA PRO A 193 2.25 12.27 -7.88
C PRO A 193 1.82 10.79 -7.75
N LEU A 194 2.77 9.85 -7.93
CA LEU A 194 2.58 8.39 -7.80
C LEU A 194 2.02 7.93 -6.44
N GLU A 195 2.09 8.81 -5.44
CA GLU A 195 1.46 8.64 -4.13
C GLU A 195 -0.07 8.51 -4.19
N TRP A 196 -0.71 9.06 -5.23
CA TRP A 196 -2.13 8.87 -5.47
C TRP A 196 -2.39 7.51 -6.12
N ARG A 197 -3.34 6.75 -5.58
CA ARG A 197 -3.82 5.48 -6.13
C ARG A 197 -5.32 5.52 -6.32
N ILE A 198 -5.79 4.68 -7.25
CA ILE A 198 -7.22 4.39 -7.40
C ILE A 198 -7.49 3.20 -6.48
N GLU A 199 -8.40 3.38 -5.55
CA GLU A 199 -8.71 2.39 -4.51
C GLU A 199 -9.92 1.53 -4.89
N SER A 200 -10.78 2.05 -5.76
CA SER A 200 -12.09 1.47 -6.08
C SER A 200 -12.88 2.40 -7.01
N ALA A 201 -13.96 1.88 -7.59
CA ALA A 201 -14.95 2.65 -8.34
C ALA A 201 -16.37 2.34 -7.83
N GLY A 202 -17.32 3.22 -8.18
CA GLY A 202 -18.75 3.05 -7.95
C GLY A 202 -19.54 4.34 -8.17
N ASP A 203 -20.82 4.24 -8.51
CA ASP A 203 -21.72 5.38 -8.78
C ASP A 203 -22.13 6.12 -7.48
N PHE A 204 -21.29 7.07 -7.04
CA PHE A 204 -21.51 7.83 -5.80
C PHE A 204 -22.56 8.93 -5.96
N ASN A 205 -22.79 9.39 -7.19
CA ASN A 205 -23.68 10.51 -7.47
C ASN A 205 -25.06 10.08 -8.03
N ARG A 206 -25.21 8.79 -8.36
CA ARG A 206 -26.40 8.13 -8.91
C ARG A 206 -26.80 8.63 -10.29
N ASP A 207 -25.83 8.95 -11.16
CA ASP A 207 -26.09 9.32 -12.55
C ASP A 207 -26.08 8.11 -13.50
N GLY A 208 -25.77 6.91 -12.99
CA GLY A 208 -25.70 5.67 -13.74
C GLY A 208 -24.35 5.40 -14.38
N LEU A 209 -23.32 6.17 -14.04
CA LEU A 209 -21.92 5.92 -14.40
C LEU A 209 -21.09 5.83 -13.13
N ASP A 210 -20.07 4.98 -13.14
CA ASP A 210 -19.22 4.82 -11.98
C ASP A 210 -18.18 5.95 -11.84
N ASP A 211 -18.05 6.43 -10.60
CA ASP A 211 -17.07 7.40 -10.17
C ASP A 211 -15.81 6.69 -9.63
N LEU A 212 -14.71 7.43 -9.44
CA LEU A 212 -13.47 6.88 -8.89
C LEU A 212 -13.25 7.33 -7.45
N HIS A 213 -12.82 6.42 -6.58
CA HIS A 213 -12.28 6.77 -5.28
C HIS A 213 -10.76 6.66 -5.30
N VAL A 214 -10.11 7.77 -4.94
CA VAL A 214 -8.66 7.91 -5.01
C VAL A 214 -8.09 8.36 -3.68
N ARG A 215 -6.88 7.90 -3.39
CA ARG A 215 -6.22 8.14 -2.10
C ARG A 215 -4.75 8.46 -2.28
N ASN A 216 -4.24 9.39 -1.49
CA ASN A 216 -2.81 9.66 -1.38
C ASN A 216 -2.22 8.93 -0.17
N PHE A 217 -1.27 8.02 -0.42
CA PHE A 217 -0.66 7.19 0.62
C PHE A 217 0.38 7.91 1.46
N GLY A 218 0.96 9.01 0.97
CA GLY A 218 1.91 9.81 1.75
C GLY A 218 1.23 10.73 2.77
N THR A 219 0.10 11.32 2.40
CA THR A 219 -0.62 12.34 3.20
C THR A 219 -1.85 11.78 3.90
N GLY A 220 -2.40 10.68 3.42
CA GLY A 220 -3.67 10.12 3.88
C GLY A 220 -4.92 10.80 3.30
N ASP A 221 -4.76 11.74 2.35
CA ASP A 221 -5.89 12.41 1.70
C ASP A 221 -6.74 11.41 0.90
N ASN A 222 -8.07 11.51 1.04
CA ASN A 222 -9.04 10.65 0.35
C ASN A 222 -10.02 11.51 -0.45
N GLN A 223 -10.32 11.10 -1.68
CA GLN A 223 -11.20 11.85 -2.58
C GLN A 223 -12.09 10.94 -3.41
N ILE A 224 -13.30 11.41 -3.71
CA ILE A 224 -14.15 10.87 -4.78
C ILE A 224 -14.01 11.80 -5.98
N TRP A 225 -13.66 11.23 -7.12
CA TRP A 225 -13.59 11.85 -8.42
C TRP A 225 -14.88 11.53 -9.14
N LEU A 226 -15.76 12.52 -9.29
CA LEU A 226 -17.03 12.34 -10.01
C LEU A 226 -16.76 12.29 -11.51
N MET A 227 -17.24 11.26 -12.18
CA MET A 227 -16.91 10.94 -13.56
C MET A 227 -18.14 11.04 -14.48
N ASP A 228 -17.97 11.58 -15.68
CA ASP A 228 -18.92 11.45 -16.80
C ASP A 228 -18.22 10.61 -17.88
N GLY A 229 -18.33 9.30 -17.68
CA GLY A 229 -17.51 8.28 -18.33
C GLY A 229 -16.03 8.47 -18.06
N THR A 230 -15.21 8.79 -19.06
CA THR A 230 -13.76 8.95 -18.85
C THR A 230 -13.35 10.36 -18.41
N ALA A 231 -14.30 11.28 -18.22
CA ALA A 231 -14.03 12.68 -17.89
C ALA A 231 -14.28 12.98 -16.42
N LEU A 232 -13.29 13.56 -15.73
CA LEU A 232 -13.47 14.11 -14.38
C LEU A 232 -14.34 15.37 -14.42
N THR A 233 -15.44 15.37 -13.69
CA THR A 233 -16.39 16.49 -13.62
C THR A 233 -16.29 17.28 -12.33
N ASP A 234 -16.04 16.63 -11.19
CA ASP A 234 -15.88 17.26 -9.88
C ASP A 234 -15.04 16.40 -8.93
N VAL A 235 -14.57 17.00 -7.82
CA VAL A 235 -13.80 16.31 -6.78
C VAL A 235 -14.42 16.56 -5.42
N VAL A 236 -14.77 15.48 -4.72
CA VAL A 236 -15.30 15.51 -3.35
C VAL A 236 -14.25 15.00 -2.38
N ILE A 237 -13.93 15.79 -1.36
CA ILE A 237 -12.94 15.42 -0.34
C ILE A 237 -13.61 14.57 0.76
N LEU A 238 -13.06 13.40 1.02
CA LEU A 238 -13.43 12.54 2.14
C LEU A 238 -12.50 12.78 3.35
N PRO A 239 -12.90 12.36 4.58
CA PRO A 239 -12.01 12.44 5.74
C PRO A 239 -10.69 11.71 5.48
N PRO A 240 -9.53 12.27 5.87
CA PRO A 240 -8.25 11.61 5.67
C PRO A 240 -8.14 10.34 6.50
N LEU A 241 -7.43 9.35 5.97
CA LEU A 241 -7.12 8.09 6.62
C LEU A 241 -5.62 7.92 6.68
N THR A 242 -5.14 7.43 7.80
CA THR A 242 -3.72 7.27 8.02
C THR A 242 -3.19 6.11 7.17
N PRO A 243 -1.92 6.13 6.74
CA PRO A 243 -1.43 5.26 5.66
C PRO A 243 -1.76 3.77 5.84
N GLU A 244 -1.78 3.29 7.08
CA GLU A 244 -2.11 1.91 7.44
C GLU A 244 -3.54 1.44 7.07
N TRP A 245 -4.44 2.34 6.69
CA TRP A 245 -5.81 2.00 6.28
C TRP A 245 -5.97 1.86 4.78
N GLU A 246 -6.30 0.68 4.29
CA GLU A 246 -6.34 0.30 2.88
C GLU A 246 -7.74 -0.17 2.45
N ALA A 247 -8.14 0.13 1.21
CA ALA A 247 -9.36 -0.41 0.61
C ALA A 247 -9.10 -1.77 -0.07
N PRO A 248 -10.14 -2.60 -0.33
CA PRO A 248 -10.03 -3.83 -1.11
C PRO A 248 -9.64 -3.55 -2.56
N SER A 249 -8.33 -3.39 -2.81
CA SER A 249 -7.59 -3.40 -4.10
C SER A 249 -6.24 -2.65 -3.96
N SER A 250 -6.03 -1.93 -2.86
CA SER A 250 -5.05 -0.85 -2.77
C SER A 250 -3.59 -1.26 -2.65
N ASP A 251 -3.34 -2.45 -2.12
CA ASP A 251 -1.99 -3.01 -2.05
C ASP A 251 -1.88 -4.37 -2.74
N ILE A 252 -1.04 -4.35 -3.77
CA ILE A 252 -0.51 -5.51 -4.46
C ILE A 252 0.71 -5.95 -3.63
N PHE A 253 0.54 -6.95 -2.77
CA PHE A 253 1.67 -7.75 -2.29
C PHE A 253 2.15 -8.62 -3.45
N ILE A 254 3.00 -8.07 -4.32
CA ILE A 254 3.89 -8.93 -5.10
C ILE A 254 4.78 -9.61 -4.06
N ALA A 255 4.85 -10.95 -4.05
CA ALA A 255 5.78 -11.59 -3.12
C ALA A 255 7.18 -11.08 -3.41
N GLY A 256 7.82 -10.54 -2.39
CA GLY A 256 9.19 -10.14 -2.51
C GLY A 256 10.10 -11.34 -2.73
N THR A 257 11.26 -11.00 -3.24
CA THR A 257 12.34 -11.90 -3.58
C THR A 257 13.30 -12.00 -2.41
N SER A 258 13.96 -13.15 -2.29
CA SER A 258 15.09 -13.32 -1.39
C SER A 258 16.36 -13.28 -2.24
N ILE A 259 17.16 -12.24 -2.05
CA ILE A 259 18.39 -11.99 -2.77
C ILE A 259 19.55 -12.06 -1.77
N VAL A 260 20.56 -12.86 -2.10
CA VAL A 260 21.80 -12.95 -1.33
C VAL A 260 22.95 -12.69 -2.29
N GLY A 261 23.73 -11.66 -1.98
CA GLY A 261 24.92 -11.27 -2.73
C GLY A 261 26.09 -12.21 -2.52
N THR A 262 27.22 -11.80 -3.05
CA THR A 262 28.47 -12.52 -3.04
C THR A 262 29.47 -11.80 -2.14
N PRO A 263 30.68 -12.36 -1.90
CA PRO A 263 31.71 -11.64 -1.16
C PRO A 263 32.42 -10.52 -1.96
N ALA A 264 31.79 -9.99 -3.00
CA ALA A 264 32.33 -8.94 -3.86
C ALA A 264 31.29 -7.82 -3.98
N GLU A 265 31.74 -6.62 -4.37
CA GLU A 265 30.83 -5.49 -4.61
C GLU A 265 29.70 -5.86 -5.57
N ASP A 266 28.47 -5.83 -5.05
CA ASP A 266 27.24 -6.18 -5.74
C ASP A 266 26.31 -4.96 -5.89
N THR A 267 25.48 -5.00 -6.92
CA THR A 267 24.33 -4.08 -7.06
C THR A 267 23.08 -4.93 -7.11
N LEU A 268 22.32 -4.93 -6.02
CA LEU A 268 21.14 -5.76 -5.84
C LEU A 268 19.91 -4.86 -5.79
N ALA A 269 18.87 -5.26 -6.50
CA ALA A 269 17.59 -4.57 -6.49
C ALA A 269 16.49 -5.59 -6.24
N GLY A 270 15.64 -5.32 -5.25
CA GLY A 270 14.43 -6.05 -5.01
C GLY A 270 13.36 -5.75 -6.06
N SER A 271 12.16 -6.16 -5.73
CA SER A 271 11.01 -6.26 -6.61
C SER A 271 9.96 -5.22 -6.21
N LEU A 272 8.70 -5.58 -6.35
CA LEU A 272 7.57 -4.68 -6.12
C LEU A 272 6.79 -5.03 -4.84
N GLY A 273 7.27 -5.97 -4.03
CA GLY A 273 6.74 -6.18 -2.69
C GLY A 273 7.80 -6.77 -1.77
N GLY A 274 7.52 -6.83 -0.46
CA GLY A 274 8.54 -6.95 0.59
C GLY A 274 9.61 -8.03 0.42
N ASP A 275 10.79 -7.59 0.02
CA ASP A 275 11.99 -8.34 -0.30
C ASP A 275 12.85 -8.63 0.95
N PHE A 276 13.68 -9.66 0.86
CA PHE A 276 14.81 -9.87 1.76
C PHE A 276 16.09 -9.78 0.95
N ILE A 277 16.93 -8.78 1.22
CA ILE A 277 18.17 -8.54 0.51
C ILE A 277 19.32 -8.59 1.52
N SER A 278 20.35 -9.39 1.24
CA SER A 278 21.61 -9.42 1.98
C SER A 278 22.76 -9.22 1.00
N GLY A 279 23.59 -8.19 1.23
CA GLY A 279 24.75 -7.85 0.39
C GLY A 279 25.85 -8.90 0.54
N GLY A 280 26.20 -9.20 1.79
CA GLY A 280 27.16 -10.25 2.13
C GLY A 280 28.50 -9.67 2.54
N ALA A 281 29.45 -9.54 1.63
CA ALA A 281 30.71 -8.86 1.95
C ALA A 281 31.16 -8.09 0.71
N GLY A 282 31.85 -6.98 0.91
CA GLY A 282 32.11 -6.03 -0.17
C GLY A 282 31.29 -4.76 0.01
N ALA A 283 31.62 -3.72 -0.77
CA ALA A 283 30.89 -2.46 -0.71
C ALA A 283 29.71 -2.52 -1.69
N ASP A 284 28.52 -2.80 -1.17
CA ASP A 284 27.34 -3.14 -1.95
C ASP A 284 26.38 -1.94 -2.11
N GLU A 285 25.62 -1.95 -3.21
CA GLU A 285 24.48 -1.05 -3.42
C GLU A 285 23.19 -1.87 -3.45
N LEU A 286 22.36 -1.70 -2.42
CA LEU A 286 21.17 -2.50 -2.17
C LEU A 286 19.93 -1.61 -2.26
N LEU A 287 19.01 -1.94 -3.17
CA LEU A 287 17.77 -1.20 -3.39
C LEU A 287 16.60 -2.12 -3.06
N GLY A 288 15.77 -1.75 -2.08
CA GLY A 288 14.59 -2.49 -1.65
C GLY A 288 13.55 -2.60 -2.76
N GLY A 289 13.03 -1.45 -3.18
CA GLY A 289 12.06 -1.40 -4.27
C GLY A 289 10.73 -0.87 -3.80
N LEU A 290 9.65 -1.61 -4.04
CA LEU A 290 8.37 -1.31 -3.41
C LEU A 290 8.04 -2.39 -2.38
N GLY A 291 7.28 -2.01 -1.36
CA GLY A 291 6.82 -2.89 -0.30
C GLY A 291 7.79 -2.88 0.89
N ASP A 292 7.38 -3.55 1.96
CA ASP A 292 8.14 -3.54 3.22
C ASP A 292 9.34 -4.48 3.15
N ASP A 293 10.53 -3.92 2.92
CA ASP A 293 11.75 -4.67 2.65
C ASP A 293 12.60 -4.90 3.91
N ALA A 294 13.38 -5.98 3.90
CA ALA A 294 14.42 -6.25 4.90
C ALA A 294 15.77 -6.31 4.19
N ILE A 295 16.61 -5.28 4.40
CA ILE A 295 17.88 -5.08 3.70
C ILE A 295 19.03 -5.14 4.71
N LEU A 296 19.99 -6.03 4.47
CA LEU A 296 21.20 -6.22 5.28
C LEU A 296 22.43 -5.91 4.42
N GLY A 297 23.25 -4.94 4.83
CA GLY A 297 24.56 -4.65 4.20
C GLY A 297 25.58 -5.75 4.50
N ASP A 298 25.57 -6.19 5.76
CA ASP A 298 26.47 -7.19 6.35
C ASP A 298 27.89 -6.67 6.66
N SER A 299 28.82 -6.63 5.71
CA SER A 299 30.22 -6.27 5.98
C SER A 299 30.77 -5.36 4.90
N GLU A 300 31.72 -4.51 5.31
CA GLU A 300 32.27 -3.42 4.51
C GLU A 300 31.27 -2.26 4.31
N ASN A 301 31.60 -1.28 3.47
CA ASN A 301 30.87 -0.01 3.44
C ASN A 301 29.76 -0.05 2.38
N ASP A 302 28.52 -0.12 2.84
CA ASP A 302 27.36 -0.36 2.00
C ASP A 302 26.49 0.88 1.80
N ARG A 303 25.68 0.81 0.75
CA ARG A 303 24.64 1.79 0.46
C ARG A 303 23.29 1.09 0.37
N LEU A 304 22.46 1.30 1.39
CA LEU A 304 21.12 0.70 1.50
C LEU A 304 20.06 1.76 1.23
N LEU A 305 19.19 1.50 0.26
CA LEU A 305 18.07 2.34 -0.13
C LEU A 305 16.77 1.53 -0.01
N GLY A 306 15.95 1.78 1.00
CA GLY A 306 14.66 1.10 1.20
C GLY A 306 13.67 1.36 0.06
N GLN A 307 13.56 2.63 -0.32
CA GLN A 307 12.71 3.16 -1.39
C GLN A 307 11.25 3.35 -0.98
N LEU A 308 10.28 2.49 -1.31
CA LEU A 308 8.88 2.70 -0.93
C LEU A 308 8.40 1.53 -0.08
N GLY A 309 7.87 1.77 1.11
CA GLY A 309 7.42 0.71 2.03
C GLY A 309 7.94 0.97 3.43
N ASP A 310 7.42 0.26 4.43
CA ASP A 310 7.96 0.31 5.79
C ASP A 310 9.17 -0.63 5.90
N ASP A 311 10.37 -0.09 5.73
CA ASP A 311 11.57 -0.89 5.53
C ASP A 311 12.38 -1.13 6.81
N PHE A 312 13.09 -2.25 6.85
CA PHE A 312 14.13 -2.54 7.84
C PHE A 312 15.50 -2.54 7.15
N LEU A 313 16.37 -1.60 7.52
CA LEU A 313 17.73 -1.50 7.01
C LEU A 313 18.74 -1.71 8.15
N ASP A 314 19.68 -2.63 7.96
CA ASP A 314 20.80 -2.89 8.86
C ASP A 314 22.12 -2.81 8.07
N GLY A 315 22.95 -1.82 8.38
CA GLY A 315 24.25 -1.61 7.70
C GLY A 315 25.24 -2.73 8.00
N GLY A 316 25.22 -3.27 9.23
CA GLY A 316 26.17 -4.29 9.65
C GLY A 316 27.50 -3.68 10.09
N ALA A 317 28.61 -4.00 9.42
CA ALA A 317 29.93 -3.53 9.81
C ALA A 317 30.60 -2.75 8.68
N GLY A 318 30.84 -1.47 8.85
CA GLY A 318 31.34 -0.59 7.81
C GLY A 318 31.04 0.86 8.12
N ASP A 319 31.50 1.77 7.26
CA ASP A 319 30.95 3.12 7.26
C ASP A 319 29.82 3.17 6.22
N ASP A 320 28.58 3.00 6.66
CA ASP A 320 27.43 2.75 5.77
C ASP A 320 26.59 4.00 5.48
N LEU A 321 25.82 3.95 4.38
CA LEU A 321 24.80 4.94 4.06
C LEU A 321 23.43 4.26 4.01
N LEU A 322 22.55 4.60 4.94
CA LEU A 322 21.19 4.07 5.03
C LEU A 322 20.18 5.17 4.73
N ASP A 323 19.36 4.97 3.71
CA ASP A 323 18.21 5.82 3.37
C ASP A 323 16.97 4.93 3.30
N GLY A 324 16.10 5.01 4.30
CA GLY A 324 14.83 4.28 4.32
C GLY A 324 13.93 4.66 3.15
N GLY A 325 14.06 5.89 2.64
CA GLY A 325 13.19 6.39 1.58
C GLY A 325 11.81 6.72 2.13
N PHE A 326 10.79 6.05 1.63
CA PHE A 326 9.41 6.30 1.99
C PHE A 326 8.76 5.12 2.71
N GLY A 327 8.75 5.18 4.04
CA GLY A 327 7.72 4.54 4.84
C GLY A 327 7.78 5.05 6.25
N ARG A 328 7.49 4.18 7.20
CA ARG A 328 8.06 4.22 8.53
C ARG A 328 9.19 3.20 8.56
N ASP A 329 10.41 3.72 8.50
CA ASP A 329 11.59 2.88 8.34
C ASP A 329 12.31 2.66 9.67
N LEU A 330 12.92 1.49 9.83
CA LEU A 330 13.76 1.14 10.96
C LEU A 330 15.20 1.00 10.50
N LEU A 331 16.06 1.93 10.92
CA LEU A 331 17.46 2.00 10.52
C LEU A 331 18.37 1.58 11.68
N VAL A 332 19.31 0.68 11.38
CA VAL A 332 20.36 0.19 12.26
C VAL A 332 21.69 0.45 11.57
N GLY A 333 22.52 1.35 12.12
CA GLY A 333 23.81 1.70 11.52
C GLY A 333 24.83 0.56 11.66
N GLY A 334 24.93 0.00 12.87
CA GLY A 334 25.83 -1.09 13.18
C GLY A 334 27.21 -0.63 13.68
N GLU A 335 28.26 -1.30 13.22
CA GLU A 335 29.65 -1.00 13.56
C GLU A 335 30.30 -0.08 12.53
N GLY A 336 30.59 1.16 12.88
CA GLY A 336 31.42 2.04 12.07
C GLY A 336 30.85 3.45 12.07
N SER A 337 31.23 4.29 11.10
CA SER A 337 30.80 5.70 11.02
C SER A 337 29.70 5.87 9.98
N ASP A 338 28.46 5.62 10.40
CA ASP A 338 27.34 5.52 9.48
C ASP A 338 26.69 6.87 9.20
N THR A 339 26.04 6.98 8.04
CA THR A 339 25.17 8.09 7.68
C THR A 339 23.75 7.58 7.50
N LEU A 340 22.86 7.94 8.41
CA LEU A 340 21.46 7.53 8.41
C LEU A 340 20.59 8.72 7.97
N VAL A 341 19.93 8.59 6.83
CA VAL A 341 19.24 9.70 6.15
C VAL A 341 17.80 9.77 6.59
N PHE A 342 17.35 10.98 6.97
CA PHE A 342 15.94 11.29 7.12
C PHE A 342 15.49 12.17 5.95
N PRO A 343 14.71 11.65 5.00
CA PRO A 343 14.17 12.44 3.92
C PRO A 343 13.05 13.37 4.43
N VAL A 344 13.05 14.62 3.97
CA VAL A 344 12.07 15.63 4.40
C VAL A 344 10.63 15.27 4.00
N GLU A 345 10.47 14.53 2.91
CA GLU A 345 9.15 14.11 2.38
C GLU A 345 8.42 13.14 3.33
N LYS A 346 9.13 12.58 4.32
CA LYS A 346 8.60 11.72 5.39
C LYS A 346 8.18 12.47 6.65
N GLY A 347 8.35 13.79 6.69
CA GLY A 347 8.02 14.55 7.88
C GLY A 347 6.55 14.39 8.28
N VAL A 348 6.28 13.86 9.48
CA VAL A 348 4.90 13.70 9.98
C VAL A 348 4.49 14.96 10.73
N THR A 349 3.33 15.53 10.38
CA THR A 349 2.73 16.61 11.16
C THR A 349 2.07 16.04 12.40
N ILE A 350 2.58 16.39 13.58
CA ILE A 350 1.99 15.92 14.85
C ILE A 350 0.66 16.61 15.12
N ASN A 351 -0.37 15.79 15.28
CA ASN A 351 -1.70 16.13 15.78
C ASN A 351 -2.02 15.41 17.11
N ASN A 352 -1.33 14.32 17.44
CA ASN A 352 -1.44 13.57 18.70
C ASN A 352 -0.19 12.69 18.99
N GLU A 353 -0.13 12.04 20.16
CA GLU A 353 1.02 11.25 20.61
C GLU A 353 1.31 9.97 19.78
N LEU A 354 0.34 9.44 19.03
CA LEU A 354 0.54 8.27 18.16
C LEU A 354 1.25 8.62 16.85
N ASP A 355 1.32 9.90 16.47
CA ASP A 355 1.92 10.31 15.20
C ASP A 355 3.44 10.08 15.17
N PHE A 356 4.08 9.94 16.34
CA PHE A 356 5.49 9.53 16.44
C PHE A 356 5.72 8.07 16.06
N LEU A 357 4.67 7.23 16.00
CA LEU A 357 4.79 5.84 15.53
C LEU A 357 4.79 5.73 14.00
N ARG A 358 4.89 6.85 13.27
CA ARG A 358 4.81 6.92 11.80
C ARG A 358 6.03 7.57 11.14
N VAL A 359 7.06 7.86 11.93
CA VAL A 359 8.31 8.44 11.43
C VAL A 359 9.41 7.39 11.54
N ASP A 360 10.44 7.58 10.74
CA ASP A 360 11.61 6.70 10.74
C ASP A 360 12.29 6.69 12.10
N ALA A 361 12.91 5.56 12.43
CA ALA A 361 13.56 5.35 13.71
C ALA A 361 14.99 4.81 13.53
N ILE A 362 15.96 5.49 14.15
CA ILE A 362 17.33 5.00 14.30
C ILE A 362 17.48 4.43 15.70
N THR A 363 17.89 3.17 15.81
CA THR A 363 17.85 2.44 17.10
C THR A 363 19.17 2.35 17.86
N ASP A 364 20.30 2.52 17.18
CA ASP A 364 21.64 2.26 17.72
C ASP A 364 22.63 3.42 17.56
N PHE A 365 22.12 4.61 17.21
CA PHE A 365 22.92 5.81 16.96
C PHE A 365 24.04 6.05 17.98
N GLN A 366 25.27 6.19 17.49
CA GLN A 366 26.49 6.41 18.26
C GLN A 366 26.98 7.88 18.13
N PRO A 367 26.78 8.72 19.17
CA PRO A 367 27.16 10.12 19.11
C PRO A 367 28.65 10.35 18.85
N GLY A 368 28.95 11.17 17.84
CA GLY A 368 30.32 11.54 17.45
C GLY A 368 30.98 10.55 16.50
N VAL A 369 30.36 9.41 16.25
CA VAL A 369 30.74 8.43 15.23
C VAL A 369 29.79 8.60 14.05
N ASP A 370 28.51 8.32 14.29
CA ASP A 370 27.48 8.35 13.26
C ASP A 370 27.06 9.78 12.90
N LYS A 371 26.41 9.89 11.74
CA LYS A 371 25.82 11.09 11.21
C LYS A 371 24.37 10.88 10.80
N ILE A 372 23.56 11.91 10.99
CA ILE A 372 22.21 12.00 10.48
C ILE A 372 22.25 12.85 9.21
N GLY A 373 21.90 12.22 8.10
CA GLY A 373 21.75 12.85 6.81
C GLY A 373 20.46 13.65 6.72
N LEU A 374 20.55 14.92 6.34
CA LEU A 374 19.40 15.78 6.07
C LEU A 374 19.35 16.14 4.59
N THR A 375 18.16 16.03 3.98
CA THR A 375 17.93 16.36 2.56
C THR A 375 17.29 17.75 2.40
N GLN A 376 17.07 18.16 1.14
CA GLN A 376 16.40 19.42 0.75
C GLN A 376 16.98 20.71 1.38
N GLY A 377 18.29 20.71 1.69
CA GLY A 377 18.99 21.88 2.20
C GLY A 377 18.71 22.20 3.67
N PHE A 378 18.09 21.29 4.42
CA PHE A 378 18.02 21.41 5.87
C PHE A 378 19.41 21.27 6.50
N THR A 379 19.57 21.95 7.62
CA THR A 379 20.77 21.91 8.46
C THR A 379 20.34 21.78 9.92
N GLU A 380 21.27 21.39 10.81
CA GLU A 380 20.99 21.31 12.25
C GLU A 380 20.41 22.62 12.82
N ALA A 381 20.78 23.78 12.25
CA ALA A 381 20.26 25.08 12.68
C ALA A 381 18.75 25.23 12.46
N ASN A 382 18.16 24.39 11.61
CA ASN A 382 16.74 24.35 11.30
C ASN A 382 15.94 23.40 12.21
N LEU A 383 16.58 22.73 13.18
CA LEU A 383 15.98 21.64 13.95
C LEU A 383 15.72 21.99 15.42
N THR A 384 14.73 21.32 16.00
CA THR A 384 14.44 21.25 17.43
C THR A 384 14.37 19.79 17.88
N PHE A 385 14.65 19.55 19.16
CA PHE A 385 14.73 18.20 19.72
C PHE A 385 13.82 18.08 20.94
N GLU A 386 13.00 17.03 20.97
CA GLU A 386 12.10 16.73 22.08
C GLU A 386 12.29 15.30 22.56
N VAL A 387 12.37 15.10 23.88
CA VAL A 387 12.47 13.75 24.45
C VAL A 387 11.07 13.15 24.49
N VAL A 388 10.91 12.00 23.85
CA VAL A 388 9.65 11.26 23.80
C VAL A 388 9.85 9.84 24.31
N THR A 389 8.81 9.27 24.91
CA THR A 389 8.80 7.87 25.34
C THR A 389 7.84 7.12 24.43
N VAL A 390 8.39 6.56 23.35
CA VAL A 390 7.65 5.79 22.36
C VAL A 390 8.25 4.39 22.32
N ALA A 391 7.40 3.36 22.36
CA ALA A 391 7.84 1.98 22.28
C ALA A 391 8.15 1.59 20.83
N VAL A 392 9.24 2.14 20.28
CA VAL A 392 9.72 1.81 18.92
C VAL A 392 10.33 0.41 18.83
N SER A 393 10.77 -0.14 19.96
CA SER A 393 11.30 -1.50 20.09
C SER A 393 11.24 -1.95 21.55
N PRO A 394 11.14 -3.26 21.86
CA PRO A 394 11.19 -3.78 23.23
C PRO A 394 12.44 -3.35 24.02
N ASN A 395 13.50 -2.93 23.31
CA ASN A 395 14.82 -2.65 23.87
C ASN A 395 15.22 -1.15 23.87
N VAL A 396 14.35 -0.23 23.40
CA VAL A 396 14.67 1.21 23.32
C VAL A 396 13.87 2.00 24.36
N PRO A 397 14.49 2.42 25.50
CA PRO A 397 13.75 3.03 26.60
C PRO A 397 13.49 4.54 26.44
N ILE A 398 14.23 5.24 25.57
CA ILE A 398 14.14 6.69 25.35
C ILE A 398 14.41 6.98 23.87
N SER A 399 13.53 7.75 23.22
CA SER A 399 13.73 8.26 21.86
C SER A 399 13.71 9.78 21.88
N ILE A 400 14.45 10.39 20.96
CA ILE A 400 14.41 11.84 20.74
C ILE A 400 13.79 12.12 19.39
N ALA A 401 12.70 12.87 19.39
CA ALA A 401 12.09 13.37 18.19
C ALA A 401 12.92 14.54 17.64
N ILE A 402 13.26 14.45 16.36
CA ILE A 402 13.90 15.52 15.60
C ILE A 402 12.81 16.21 14.79
N SER A 403 12.63 17.51 14.99
CA SER A 403 11.56 18.29 14.37
C SER A 403 12.07 19.54 13.69
N VAL A 404 11.34 20.05 12.71
CA VAL A 404 11.67 21.33 12.07
C VAL A 404 11.23 22.49 12.97
N ALA A 405 12.18 23.38 13.26
CA ALA A 405 11.99 24.48 14.20
C ALA A 405 10.80 25.38 13.80
N GLY A 406 9.89 25.60 14.75
CA GLY A 406 8.71 26.46 14.55
C GLY A 406 7.57 25.81 13.77
N THR A 407 7.64 24.50 13.54
CA THR A 407 6.58 23.71 12.89
C THR A 407 6.21 22.50 13.75
N ASN A 408 5.14 21.79 13.40
CA ASN A 408 4.78 20.50 14.00
C ASN A 408 5.36 19.31 13.21
N LEU A 409 6.30 19.55 12.30
CA LEU A 409 6.87 18.52 11.44
C LEU A 409 7.98 17.75 12.16
N VAL A 410 7.82 16.43 12.31
CA VAL A 410 8.84 15.51 12.85
C VAL A 410 9.49 14.76 11.72
N LEU A 411 10.82 14.80 11.66
CA LEU A 411 11.61 14.11 10.64
C LEU A 411 11.93 12.66 11.01
N GLY A 412 12.06 12.34 12.30
CA GLY A 412 12.45 11.00 12.74
C GLY A 412 12.67 10.90 14.25
N LEU A 413 12.85 9.67 14.71
CA LEU A 413 13.21 9.30 16.08
C LEU A 413 14.64 8.77 16.12
N VAL A 414 15.39 9.18 17.15
CA VAL A 414 16.75 8.68 17.38
C VAL A 414 16.91 8.20 18.81
N SER A 415 17.39 6.97 18.96
CA SER A 415 17.66 6.34 20.24
C SER A 415 18.95 6.89 20.86
N VAL A 416 18.83 7.87 21.77
CA VAL A 416 19.95 8.42 22.55
C VAL A 416 19.49 8.83 23.96
N THR A 417 20.44 9.09 24.85
CA THR A 417 20.13 9.42 26.25
C THR A 417 19.78 10.90 26.48
N SER A 418 20.18 11.82 25.59
CA SER A 418 19.84 13.25 25.69
C SER A 418 19.99 14.02 24.37
N PRO A 419 19.26 15.14 24.17
CA PRO A 419 19.32 15.93 22.93
C PRO A 419 20.71 16.48 22.58
N ASP A 420 21.53 16.78 23.59
CA ASP A 420 22.86 17.34 23.38
C ASP A 420 23.81 16.36 22.69
N GLN A 421 23.52 15.05 22.72
CA GLN A 421 24.27 14.03 22.01
C GLN A 421 24.04 14.05 20.50
N LEU A 422 22.94 14.62 20.01
CA LEU A 422 22.69 14.74 18.57
C LEU A 422 23.46 15.92 17.96
N ARG A 423 23.82 16.92 18.77
CA ARG A 423 24.42 18.16 18.26
C ARG A 423 25.77 17.92 17.59
N GLY A 424 25.97 18.50 16.42
CA GLY A 424 27.18 18.33 15.63
C GLY A 424 27.29 17.00 14.88
N ASN A 425 26.24 16.17 14.89
CA ASN A 425 26.19 14.92 14.16
C ASN A 425 25.28 14.97 12.92
N PHE A 426 25.01 16.15 12.38
CA PHE A 426 24.21 16.30 11.17
C PHE A 426 25.07 16.64 9.96
N VAL A 427 24.71 16.07 8.81
CA VAL A 427 25.33 16.32 7.52
C VAL A 427 24.24 16.58 6.49
N THR A 428 24.46 17.53 5.59
CA THR A 428 23.56 17.73 4.45
C THR A 428 23.95 16.75 3.35
N VAL A 429 22.97 15.98 2.90
CA VAL A 429 23.11 15.02 1.80
C VAL A 429 22.38 15.59 0.58
N SER A 430 22.98 15.42 -0.60
CA SER A 430 22.50 16.02 -1.86
C SER A 430 21.56 15.13 -2.63
#